data_AF-A0A0M1JEH0-F1
#
_entry.id   AF-A0A0M1JEH0-F1
#
_cell.length_a   1.000
_cell.length_b   1.000
_cell.length_c   1.000
_cell.angle_alpha   90.00
_cell.angle_beta   90.00
_cell.angle_gamma   90.00
#
_symmetry.space_group_name_H-M   'P 1'
#
loop_
_entity.id
_entity.type
_entity.pdbx_description
1 polymer ?
#
loop_
_entity_poly.entity_id
_entity_poly.type
_entity_poly.pdbx_seq_one_letter_code
_entity_poly.pdbx_strand_id
1 'polypeptide(L)'
;MTLHPFSSIFLKQILGYIKNNYKHLEKNSMKLLAAVPWALVVFCLAILAHVFKMPLEISGVIGLSFLIAYFVAFGVEFAKSSSTSVDDFIMDLVFSVLTLIIATAFMSYQLCKGHTFYVVDAVGILVILFDSIISPWNAFKASKKDISMHGL
;
A
#
# COMPACT_ATOMS: atom_id res chain seq x y z
N MET A 1 -12.19 -42.35 39.66
CA MET A 1 -12.41 -41.95 38.26
C MET A 1 -11.35 -40.91 37.91
N THR A 2 -10.16 -41.37 37.54
CA THR A 2 -8.97 -40.54 37.35
C THR A 2 -8.91 -40.07 35.90
N LEU A 3 -9.21 -38.79 35.68
CA LEU A 3 -9.10 -38.11 34.39
C LEU A 3 -7.64 -38.15 33.92
N HIS A 4 -7.43 -38.74 32.74
CA HIS A 4 -6.11 -38.98 32.14
C HIS A 4 -5.33 -37.67 31.91
N PRO A 5 -4.06 -37.56 32.36
CA PRO A 5 -3.20 -36.39 32.13
C PRO A 5 -2.77 -36.23 30.65
N PHE A 6 -3.07 -37.22 29.81
CA PHE A 6 -2.67 -37.29 28.41
C PHE A 6 -3.34 -36.23 27.52
N SER A 7 -4.53 -35.75 27.86
CA SER A 7 -5.24 -34.79 27.00
C SER A 7 -4.61 -33.39 27.02
N SER A 8 -4.08 -32.95 28.17
CA SER A 8 -3.54 -31.59 28.33
C SER A 8 -2.20 -31.37 27.63
N ILE A 9 -1.34 -32.39 27.59
CA ILE A 9 -0.05 -32.35 26.90
C ILE A 9 -0.26 -32.38 25.38
N PHE A 10 -1.16 -33.24 24.91
CA PHE A 10 -1.51 -33.34 23.50
C PHE A 10 -2.18 -32.06 22.98
N LEU A 11 -3.10 -31.45 23.75
CA LEU A 11 -3.69 -30.15 23.43
C LEU A 11 -2.65 -29.03 23.36
N LYS A 12 -1.68 -28.99 24.28
CA LYS A 12 -0.59 -28.00 24.25
C LYS A 12 0.30 -28.16 23.03
N GLN A 13 0.60 -29.39 22.61
CA GLN A 13 1.36 -29.65 21.39
C GLN A 13 0.58 -29.23 20.13
N ILE A 14 -0.70 -29.57 20.03
CA ILE A 14 -1.55 -29.17 18.90
C ILE A 14 -1.68 -27.64 18.83
N LEU A 15 -1.98 -26.98 19.95
CA LEU A 15 -2.09 -25.52 20.00
C LEU A 15 -0.76 -24.84 19.69
N GLY A 16 0.36 -25.40 20.14
CA GLY A 16 1.70 -24.92 19.79
C GLY A 16 1.98 -25.04 18.29
N TYR A 17 1.66 -26.20 17.69
CA TYR A 17 1.82 -26.46 16.26
C TYR A 17 0.95 -25.54 15.40
N ILE A 18 -0.32 -25.34 15.79
CA ILE A 18 -1.24 -24.41 15.14
C ILE A 18 -0.69 -22.98 15.23
N LYS A 19 -0.35 -22.52 16.43
CA LYS A 19 0.18 -21.16 16.64
C LYS A 19 1.45 -20.90 15.84
N ASN A 20 2.36 -21.87 15.75
CA ASN A 20 3.59 -21.70 14.97
C ASN A 20 3.34 -21.64 13.45
N ASN A 21 2.44 -22.48 12.93
CA ASN A 21 2.07 -22.45 11.51
C ASN A 21 1.36 -21.15 11.13
N TYR A 22 0.43 -20.67 11.97
CA TYR A 22 -0.22 -19.37 11.77
C TYR A 22 0.78 -18.21 11.81
N LYS A 23 1.74 -18.23 12.75
CA LYS A 23 2.76 -17.18 12.87
C LYS A 23 3.68 -17.12 11.64
N HIS A 24 3.99 -18.26 11.03
CA HIS A 24 4.78 -18.32 9.80
C HIS A 24 3.99 -17.81 8.58
N LEU A 25 2.71 -18.20 8.47
CA LEU A 25 1.80 -17.69 7.43
C LEU A 25 1.61 -16.18 7.55
N GLU A 26 1.39 -15.67 8.77
CA GLU A 26 1.26 -14.25 9.06
C GLU A 26 2.51 -13.48 8.67
N LYS A 27 3.71 -13.98 9.02
CA LYS A 27 4.99 -13.33 8.67
C LYS A 27 5.21 -13.23 7.16
N ASN A 28 4.82 -14.25 6.39
CA ASN A 28 4.98 -14.24 4.94
C ASN A 28 3.92 -13.40 4.23
N SER A 29 2.66 -13.45 4.68
CA SER A 29 1.58 -12.61 4.14
C SER A 29 1.81 -11.13 4.43
N MET A 30 2.31 -10.79 5.63
CA MET A 30 2.69 -9.42 6.00
C MET A 30 3.82 -8.89 5.12
N LYS A 31 4.80 -9.73 4.77
CA LYS A 31 5.87 -9.36 3.84
C LYS A 31 5.37 -9.11 2.41
N LEU A 32 4.45 -9.94 1.92
CA LEU A 32 3.83 -9.74 0.60
C LEU A 32 3.01 -8.45 0.55
N LEU A 33 2.16 -8.20 1.54
CA LEU A 33 1.37 -6.97 1.64
C LEU A 33 2.26 -5.74 1.85
N ALA A 34 3.41 -5.91 2.50
CA ALA A 34 4.42 -4.86 2.64
C ALA A 34 5.28 -4.64 1.38
N ALA A 35 5.28 -5.56 0.41
CA ALA A 35 6.01 -5.37 -0.85
C ALA A 35 5.16 -4.66 -1.92
N VAL A 36 3.83 -4.62 -1.75
CA VAL A 36 2.93 -4.03 -2.75
C VAL A 36 2.96 -2.49 -2.65
N PRO A 37 3.19 -1.79 -3.78
CA PRO A 37 2.98 -0.34 -3.89
C PRO A 37 1.47 -0.07 -4.00
N TRP A 38 0.83 0.22 -2.86
CA TRP A 38 -0.62 0.34 -2.76
C TRP A 38 -1.16 1.53 -3.55
N ALA A 39 -0.40 2.63 -3.61
CA ALA A 39 -0.74 3.78 -4.45
C ALA A 39 -0.86 3.39 -5.94
N LEU A 40 0.09 2.58 -6.42
CA LEU A 40 0.09 2.06 -7.79
C LEU A 40 -1.10 1.12 -8.05
N VAL A 41 -1.47 0.29 -7.08
CA VAL A 41 -2.67 -0.59 -7.18
C VAL A 41 -3.94 0.23 -7.35
N VAL A 42 -4.13 1.28 -6.55
CA VAL A 42 -5.30 2.17 -6.67
C VAL A 42 -5.34 2.84 -8.05
N PHE A 43 -4.18 3.23 -8.60
CA PHE A 43 -4.08 3.79 -9.94
C PHE A 43 -4.42 2.80 -11.05
N CYS A 44 -3.87 1.59 -10.97
CA CYS A 44 -4.19 0.53 -11.92
C CYS A 44 -5.70 0.24 -11.93
N LEU A 45 -6.35 0.24 -10.76
CA LEU A 45 -7.81 0.08 -10.65
C LEU A 45 -8.56 1.25 -11.29
N ALA A 46 -8.11 2.49 -11.11
CA ALA A 46 -8.73 3.66 -11.74
C ALA A 46 -8.64 3.60 -13.28
N ILE A 47 -7.47 3.23 -13.80
CA ILE A 47 -7.25 3.02 -15.24
C ILE A 47 -8.14 1.89 -15.75
N LEU A 48 -8.21 0.77 -15.02
CA LEU A 48 -9.00 -0.39 -15.41
C LEU A 48 -10.49 -0.05 -15.46
N ALA A 49 -11.00 0.66 -14.46
CA ALA A 49 -12.38 1.14 -14.42
C ALA A 49 -12.68 2.09 -15.59
N HIS A 50 -11.72 2.93 -15.98
CA HIS A 50 -11.82 3.76 -17.18
C HIS A 50 -11.87 2.92 -18.48
N VAL A 51 -10.99 1.92 -18.62
CA VAL A 51 -10.94 1.03 -19.80
C VAL A 51 -12.25 0.25 -19.97
N PHE A 52 -12.87 -0.18 -18.88
CA PHE A 52 -14.17 -0.87 -18.92
C PHE A 52 -15.36 0.06 -19.12
N LYS A 53 -15.14 1.36 -19.37
CA LYS A 53 -16.19 2.37 -19.53
C LYS A 53 -17.18 2.35 -18.37
N MET A 54 -16.72 2.03 -17.16
CA MET A 54 -17.55 2.24 -15.99
C MET A 54 -17.89 3.72 -15.94
N PRO A 55 -19.14 4.10 -15.60
CA PRO A 55 -19.51 5.48 -15.40
C PRO A 55 -18.78 5.99 -14.14
N LEU A 56 -17.50 6.29 -14.30
CA LEU A 56 -16.69 7.06 -13.39
C LEU A 56 -17.13 8.51 -13.52
N GLU A 57 -18.37 8.77 -13.14
CA GLU A 57 -18.74 10.12 -12.73
C GLU A 57 -18.00 10.36 -11.42
N ILE A 58 -16.84 11.01 -11.53
CA ILE A 58 -15.96 11.33 -10.40
C ILE A 58 -16.68 12.30 -9.43
N SER A 59 -17.78 12.93 -9.85
CA SER A 59 -18.67 13.72 -8.99
C SER A 59 -19.65 12.87 -8.16
N GLY A 60 -19.63 11.54 -8.27
CA GLY A 60 -20.54 10.63 -7.60
C GLY A 60 -19.89 9.76 -6.51
N VAL A 61 -20.67 8.85 -5.95
CA VAL A 61 -20.25 7.89 -4.90
C VAL A 61 -18.99 7.11 -5.31
N ILE A 62 -18.85 6.80 -6.60
CA ILE A 62 -17.71 6.08 -7.16
C ILE A 62 -16.43 6.90 -7.04
N GLY A 63 -16.44 8.19 -7.42
CA GLY A 63 -15.28 9.07 -7.27
C GLY A 63 -14.85 9.24 -5.80
N LEU A 64 -15.82 9.38 -4.89
CA LEU A 64 -15.55 9.42 -3.46
C LEU A 64 -14.91 8.13 -2.96
N SER A 65 -15.38 6.97 -3.43
CA SER A 65 -14.84 5.67 -3.03
C SER A 65 -13.39 5.48 -3.48
N PHE A 66 -13.03 5.98 -4.68
CA PHE A 66 -11.64 5.99 -5.15
C PHE A 66 -10.77 6.90 -4.31
N LEU A 67 -11.25 8.09 -3.95
CA LEU A 67 -10.52 9.01 -3.09
C LEU A 67 -10.25 8.39 -1.70
N ILE A 68 -11.27 7.76 -1.10
CA ILE A 68 -11.13 7.07 0.19
C ILE A 68 -10.13 5.91 0.07
N ALA A 69 -10.22 5.09 -0.98
CA ALA A 69 -9.28 4.01 -1.23
C ALA A 69 -7.84 4.54 -1.35
N TYR A 70 -7.65 5.70 -1.96
CA TYR A 70 -6.36 6.35 -2.06
C TYR A 70 -5.84 6.81 -0.68
N PHE A 71 -6.67 7.45 0.14
CA PHE A 71 -6.27 7.83 1.50
C PHE A 71 -5.91 6.62 2.37
N VAL A 72 -6.62 5.50 2.21
CA VAL A 72 -6.29 4.24 2.89
C VAL A 72 -4.95 3.71 2.39
N ALA A 73 -4.74 3.65 1.07
CA ALA A 73 -3.46 3.22 0.49
C ALA A 73 -2.29 4.08 0.98
N PHE A 74 -2.46 5.41 0.96
CA PHE A 74 -1.50 6.36 1.50
C PHE A 74 -1.21 6.12 2.98
N GLY A 75 -2.25 5.92 3.81
CA GLY A 75 -2.08 5.60 5.23
C GLY A 75 -1.33 4.29 5.48
N VAL A 76 -1.59 3.26 4.67
CA VAL A 76 -0.89 1.97 4.73
C VAL A 76 0.58 2.12 4.34
N GLU A 77 0.90 2.85 3.28
CA GLU A 77 2.29 3.13 2.89
C GLU A 77 3.03 3.96 3.94
N PHE A 78 2.36 4.96 4.53
CA PHE A 78 2.91 5.74 5.61
C PHE A 78 3.26 4.86 6.83
N ALA A 79 2.40 3.91 7.19
CA ALA A 79 2.65 2.98 8.29
C ALA A 79 3.82 2.00 8.01
N LYS A 80 4.01 1.59 6.76
CA LYS A 80 5.10 0.68 6.34
C LYS A 80 6.49 1.29 6.51
N SER A 81 6.62 2.62 6.41
CA SER A 81 7.91 3.32 6.42
C SER A 81 8.72 3.27 7.73
N SER A 82 8.26 2.53 8.75
CA SER A 82 8.87 2.53 10.09
C SER A 82 10.11 1.64 10.24
N SER A 83 10.40 0.72 9.31
CA SER A 83 11.57 -0.17 9.37
C SER A 83 12.10 -0.59 7.98
N THR A 84 12.45 0.39 7.14
CA THR A 84 12.90 0.14 5.76
C THR A 84 14.42 0.03 5.64
N SER A 85 14.86 -1.00 4.93
CA SER A 85 16.25 -1.15 4.49
C SER A 85 16.56 -0.19 3.33
N VAL A 86 17.85 -0.07 2.96
CA VAL A 86 18.27 0.73 1.78
C VAL A 86 17.63 0.21 0.49
N ASP A 87 17.49 -1.10 0.35
CA ASP A 87 16.87 -1.72 -0.83
C ASP A 87 15.37 -1.38 -0.92
N ASP A 88 14.66 -1.42 0.21
CA ASP A 88 13.25 -1.02 0.26
C ASP A 88 13.08 0.46 -0.09
N PHE A 89 13.99 1.34 0.35
CA PHE A 89 13.99 2.76 -0.01
C PHE A 89 14.11 2.98 -1.52
N ILE A 90 15.02 2.27 -2.20
CA ILE A 90 15.20 2.40 -3.65
C ILE A 90 13.93 1.95 -4.38
N MET A 91 13.32 0.84 -3.94
CA MET A 91 12.07 0.34 -4.52
C MET A 91 10.91 1.32 -4.32
N ASP A 92 10.75 1.87 -3.11
CA ASP A 92 9.74 2.88 -2.82
C ASP A 92 9.93 4.14 -3.68
N LEU A 93 11.18 4.57 -3.88
CA LEU A 93 11.51 5.70 -4.75
C LEU A 93 11.13 5.42 -6.22
N VAL A 94 11.50 4.23 -6.75
CA VAL A 94 11.17 3.84 -8.13
C VAL A 94 9.67 3.78 -8.34
N PHE A 95 8.93 3.13 -7.43
CA PHE A 95 7.47 3.03 -7.56
C PHE A 95 6.76 4.36 -7.38
N SER A 96 7.25 5.24 -6.50
CA SER A 96 6.76 6.61 -6.37
C SER A 96 6.87 7.37 -7.70
N VAL A 97 8.05 7.34 -8.34
CA VAL A 97 8.27 8.01 -9.63
C VAL A 97 7.40 7.40 -10.73
N LEU A 98 7.31 6.07 -10.80
CA LEU A 98 6.45 5.39 -11.77
C LEU A 98 4.98 5.77 -11.59
N THR A 99 4.49 5.79 -10.35
CA THR A 99 3.11 6.17 -10.03
C THR A 99 2.85 7.61 -10.47
N LEU A 100 3.78 8.52 -10.22
CA LEU A 100 3.66 9.92 -10.64
C LEU A 100 3.62 10.06 -12.16
N ILE A 101 4.47 9.33 -12.90
CA ILE A 101 4.46 9.34 -14.38
C ILE A 101 3.12 8.82 -14.91
N ILE A 102 2.65 7.68 -14.40
CA ILE A 102 1.38 7.07 -14.82
C ILE A 102 0.20 8.00 -14.50
N ALA A 103 0.17 8.58 -13.30
CA ALA A 103 -0.85 9.53 -12.90
C ALA A 103 -0.86 10.76 -13.81
N THR A 104 0.31 11.32 -14.10
CA THR A 104 0.44 12.48 -14.98
C THR A 104 -0.04 12.16 -16.39
N ALA A 105 0.33 10.99 -16.93
CA ALA A 105 -0.11 10.53 -18.25
C ALA A 105 -1.63 10.31 -18.29
N PHE A 106 -2.21 9.68 -17.27
CA PHE A 106 -3.64 9.43 -17.17
C PHE A 106 -4.43 10.75 -17.10
N MET A 107 -4.00 11.71 -16.25
CA MET A 107 -4.65 13.01 -16.17
C MET A 107 -4.53 13.82 -17.46
N SER A 108 -3.35 13.78 -18.11
CA SER A 108 -3.15 14.44 -19.41
C SER A 108 -4.09 13.86 -20.48
N TYR A 109 -4.25 12.53 -20.50
CA TYR A 109 -5.17 11.85 -21.40
C TYR A 109 -6.63 12.27 -21.18
N GLN A 110 -7.07 12.34 -19.91
CA GLN A 110 -8.43 12.78 -19.56
C GLN A 110 -8.70 14.22 -20.01
N LEU A 111 -7.72 15.13 -19.81
CA LEU A 111 -7.81 16.51 -20.28
C LEU A 111 -7.91 16.59 -21.81
N CYS A 112 -7.10 15.82 -22.55
CA CYS A 112 -7.18 15.77 -24.01
C CYS A 112 -8.51 15.22 -24.53
N LYS A 113 -9.20 14.37 -23.75
CA LYS A 113 -10.53 13.84 -24.07
C LYS A 113 -11.68 14.81 -23.73
N GLY A 114 -11.36 16.01 -23.24
CA GLY A 114 -12.36 17.00 -22.86
C GLY A 114 -13.09 16.65 -21.55
N HIS A 115 -12.45 15.87 -20.68
CA HIS A 115 -13.01 15.62 -19.35
C HIS A 115 -13.09 16.93 -18.55
N THR A 116 -14.25 17.20 -17.97
CA THR A 116 -14.45 18.33 -17.07
C THR A 116 -13.65 18.10 -15.79
N PHE A 117 -12.77 19.03 -15.45
CA PHE A 117 -11.94 18.94 -14.26
C PHE A 117 -12.74 19.32 -13.01
N TYR A 118 -12.87 18.40 -12.06
CA TYR A 118 -13.59 18.60 -10.80
C TYR A 118 -12.64 18.74 -9.60
N VAL A 119 -13.19 19.20 -8.47
CA VAL A 119 -12.44 19.31 -7.19
C VAL A 119 -11.85 17.96 -6.78
N VAL A 120 -12.56 16.86 -7.02
CA VAL A 120 -12.09 15.50 -6.69
C VAL A 120 -10.85 15.13 -7.49
N ASP A 121 -10.73 15.56 -8.75
CA ASP A 121 -9.54 15.35 -9.57
C ASP A 121 -8.35 16.15 -9.03
N ALA A 122 -8.58 17.39 -8.62
CA ALA A 122 -7.57 18.24 -7.99
C ALA A 122 -7.07 17.65 -6.67
N VAL A 123 -7.97 17.15 -5.83
CA VAL A 123 -7.61 16.48 -4.58
C VAL A 123 -6.86 15.18 -4.87
N GLY A 124 -7.31 14.38 -5.84
CA GLY A 124 -6.59 13.18 -6.28
C GLY A 124 -5.16 13.48 -6.70
N ILE A 125 -4.95 14.50 -7.55
CA ILE A 125 -3.61 14.98 -7.95
C ILE A 125 -2.78 15.40 -6.74
N LEU A 126 -3.36 16.17 -5.82
CA LEU A 126 -2.65 16.61 -4.63
C LEU A 126 -2.20 15.41 -3.79
N VAL A 127 -3.08 14.44 -3.55
CA VAL A 127 -2.72 13.27 -2.75
C VAL A 127 -1.60 12.46 -3.42
N ILE A 128 -1.62 12.30 -4.75
CA ILE A 128 -0.54 11.63 -5.49
C ILE A 128 0.78 12.40 -5.36
N LEU A 129 0.75 13.72 -5.51
CA LEU A 129 1.93 14.56 -5.35
C LEU A 129 2.49 14.43 -3.93
N PHE A 130 1.63 14.51 -2.92
CA PHE A 130 2.03 14.34 -1.53
C PHE A 130 2.62 12.96 -1.28
N ASP A 131 1.97 11.90 -1.75
CA ASP A 131 2.45 10.52 -1.62
C ASP A 131 3.82 10.33 -2.30
N SER A 132 3.96 10.84 -3.51
CA SER A 132 5.21 10.72 -4.28
C SER A 132 6.41 11.40 -3.61
N ILE A 133 6.16 12.38 -2.74
CA ILE A 133 7.19 13.11 -2.00
C ILE A 133 7.38 12.52 -0.59
N ILE A 134 6.29 12.30 0.14
CA ILE A 134 6.30 11.89 1.55
C ILE A 134 6.80 10.45 1.68
N SER A 135 6.39 9.54 0.80
CA SER A 135 6.75 8.13 0.91
C SER A 135 8.27 7.92 0.74
N PRO A 136 8.94 8.45 -0.29
CA PRO A 136 10.41 8.40 -0.37
C PRO A 136 11.11 9.16 0.75
N TRP A 137 10.57 10.29 1.21
CA TRP A 137 11.16 11.05 2.32
C TRP A 137 11.16 10.26 3.64
N ASN A 138 10.08 9.53 3.92
CA ASN A 138 9.99 8.68 5.10
C ASN A 138 10.93 7.49 5.00
N ALA A 139 10.97 6.82 3.85
CA ALA A 139 11.90 5.71 3.61
C ALA A 139 13.38 6.17 3.69
N PHE A 140 13.69 7.40 3.26
CA PHE A 140 15.01 8.00 3.45
C PHE A 140 15.36 8.23 4.93
N LYS A 141 14.42 8.71 5.73
CA LYS A 141 14.64 8.89 7.18
C LYS A 141 14.86 7.56 7.90
N ALA A 142 14.09 6.53 7.53
CA ALA A 142 14.20 5.20 8.10
C ALA A 142 15.51 4.51 7.71
N SER A 143 15.90 4.56 6.44
CA SER A 143 17.18 3.99 5.98
C SER A 143 18.39 4.70 6.61
N LYS A 144 18.35 6.02 6.80
CA LYS A 144 19.41 6.74 7.55
C LYS A 144 19.58 6.25 8.98
N LYS A 145 18.47 5.95 9.66
CA LYS A 145 18.48 5.40 11.02
C LYS A 145 19.03 3.96 11.03
N ASP A 146 18.75 3.19 9.99
CA ASP A 146 19.25 1.82 9.86
C ASP A 146 20.76 1.79 9.63
N ILE A 147 21.26 2.65 8.73
CA ILE A 147 22.71 2.83 8.47
C ILE A 147 23.44 3.24 9.76
N SER A 148 22.88 4.18 10.54
CA SER A 148 23.53 4.62 11.78
C SER A 148 23.54 3.56 12.88
N MET A 149 22.61 2.61 12.87
CA MET A 149 22.57 1.48 13.82
C MET A 149 23.50 0.34 13.42
N HIS A 150 23.69 0.10 12.11
CA HIS A 150 24.49 -1.02 11.61
C HIS A 150 25.95 -0.68 11.28
N GLY A 151 26.37 0.58 11.45
CA GLY A 151 27.79 0.95 11.48
C GLY A 151 28.52 0.77 10.15
N LEU A 152 28.03 1.46 9.11
CA LEU A 152 28.84 1.86 7.95
C LEU A 152 29.28 3.32 8.12
#